data_AF-A0A259LT03-F1
#
_entry.id   AF-A0A259LT03-F1
#
_cell.length_a   1.000
_cell.length_b   1.000
_cell.length_c   1.000
_cell.angle_alpha   90.00
_cell.angle_beta   90.00
_cell.angle_gamma   90.00
#
_symmetry.space_group_name_H-M   'P 1'
#
loop_
_entity.id
_entity.type
_entity.pdbx_description
1 polymer ?
#
loop_
_entity_poly.entity_id
_entity_poly.type
_entity_poly.pdbx_seq_one_letter_code
_entity_poly.pdbx_strand_id
1 'polypeptide(L)'
;SLDSKWELPDDTDARISTDGLLGGAYIALEPGAGFDVIPQDGTGEIQYTRGSVDLLTLFASFASGGGGGNTSSAASAPPAEEDLPPLDPVDDVPADGAVE
;
A
#
# COMPACT_ATOMS: atom_id res chain seq x y z
N SER A 1 0.14 -15.40 -8.17
CA SER A 1 0.62 -16.59 -7.45
C SER A 1 2.06 -16.84 -7.87
N LEU A 2 2.96 -17.02 -6.91
CA LEU A 2 4.38 -17.28 -7.14
C LEU A 2 4.65 -18.78 -7.02
N ASP A 3 5.58 -19.31 -7.81
CA ASP A 3 5.98 -20.72 -7.73
C ASP A 3 6.85 -20.96 -6.49
N SER A 4 6.54 -22.00 -5.71
CA SER A 4 7.18 -22.32 -4.42
C SER A 4 8.68 -22.58 -4.52
N LYS A 5 9.25 -22.78 -5.72
CA LYS A 5 10.72 -22.89 -5.86
C LYS A 5 11.47 -21.59 -5.55
N TRP A 6 10.77 -20.45 -5.50
CA TRP A 6 11.37 -19.12 -5.33
C TRP A 6 11.12 -18.60 -3.92
N GLU A 7 12.11 -18.79 -3.03
CA GLU A 7 12.10 -18.22 -1.68
C GLU A 7 12.38 -16.72 -1.74
N LEU A 8 11.58 -15.94 -1.00
CA LEU A 8 11.72 -14.49 -0.90
C LEU A 8 12.19 -14.14 0.51
N PRO A 9 13.37 -13.50 0.65
CA PRO A 9 13.78 -12.90 1.92
C PRO A 9 12.76 -11.89 2.45
N ASP A 10 12.72 -11.70 3.76
CA ASP A 10 11.87 -10.74 4.47
C ASP A 10 12.10 -9.28 4.05
N ASP A 11 13.32 -8.97 3.60
CA ASP A 11 13.74 -7.67 3.08
C ASP A 11 13.53 -7.50 1.56
N THR A 12 12.73 -8.36 0.92
CA THR A 12 12.35 -8.22 -0.50
C THR A 12 11.59 -6.91 -0.75
N ASP A 13 11.98 -6.17 -1.78
CA ASP A 13 11.28 -4.97 -2.24
C ASP A 13 10.37 -5.29 -3.45
N ALA A 14 9.11 -4.83 -3.38
CA ALA A 14 8.17 -4.92 -4.49
C ALA A 14 7.87 -3.54 -5.08
N ARG A 15 8.04 -3.39 -6.40
CA ARG A 15 7.76 -2.13 -7.11
C ARG A 15 6.87 -2.34 -8.32
N ILE A 16 5.98 -1.39 -8.57
CA ILE A 16 5.19 -1.37 -9.81
C ILE A 16 6.05 -0.72 -10.91
N SER A 17 6.35 -1.47 -11.96
CA SER A 17 7.14 -1.03 -13.11
C SER A 17 6.35 -1.18 -14.41
N THR A 18 6.73 -0.46 -15.45
CA THR A 18 6.10 -0.53 -16.78
C THR A 18 7.09 -1.13 -17.78
N ASP A 19 6.60 -1.97 -18.68
CA ASP A 19 7.42 -2.50 -19.77
C ASP A 19 7.52 -1.49 -20.92
N GLY A 20 8.52 -0.61 -20.85
CA GLY A 20 8.70 0.47 -21.83
C GLY A 20 7.60 1.52 -21.80
N LEU A 21 7.39 2.22 -22.93
CA LEU A 21 6.42 3.33 -23.03
C LEU A 21 4.98 2.87 -23.29
N LEU A 22 4.82 1.77 -24.03
CA LEU A 22 3.52 1.26 -24.49
C LEU A 22 3.18 -0.12 -23.93
N GLY A 23 4.05 -0.71 -23.10
CA GLY A 23 3.75 -1.97 -22.44
C GLY A 23 2.91 -1.79 -21.18
N GLY A 24 2.51 -2.91 -20.60
CA GLY A 24 1.70 -2.94 -19.39
C GLY A 24 2.50 -2.70 -18.11
N ALA A 25 1.78 -2.50 -17.01
CA ALA A 25 2.36 -2.49 -15.68
C ALA A 25 2.55 -3.92 -15.15
N TYR A 26 3.62 -4.13 -14.40
CA TYR A 26 3.92 -5.38 -13.70
C TYR A 26 4.55 -5.09 -12.34
N ILE A 27 4.56 -6.10 -11.47
CA ILE A 27 5.24 -6.03 -10.18
C ILE A 27 6.62 -6.63 -10.36
N ALA A 28 7.66 -5.82 -10.13
CA ALA A 28 9.04 -6.29 -10.04
C ALA A 28 9.37 -6.57 -8.57
N LEU A 29 9.92 -7.74 -8.31
CA LEU A 29 10.42 -8.14 -6.99
C LEU A 29 11.94 -8.13 -7.01
N GLU A 30 12.53 -7.52 -5.99
CA GLU A 30 13.97 -7.44 -5.79
C GLU A 30 14.29 -8.09 -4.45
N PRO A 31 14.74 -9.37 -4.45
CA PRO A 31 15.13 -10.06 -3.22
C PRO A 31 16.30 -9.34 -2.56
N GLY A 32 16.18 -9.10 -1.26
CA GLY A 32 17.29 -8.56 -0.48
C GLY A 32 18.25 -9.64 0.01
N ALA A 33 18.98 -9.34 1.07
CA ALA A 33 19.97 -10.22 1.67
C ALA A 33 19.55 -10.69 3.07
N GLY A 34 18.26 -10.57 3.39
CA GLY A 34 17.65 -11.05 4.62
C GLY A 34 17.88 -12.55 4.82
N PHE A 35 18.01 -12.93 6.08
CA PHE A 35 18.20 -14.34 6.47
C PHE A 35 16.87 -15.07 6.67
N ASP A 36 15.82 -14.32 6.97
CA ASP A 36 14.49 -14.84 7.19
C ASP A 36 13.71 -14.82 5.86
N VAL A 37 12.81 -15.79 5.68
CA VAL A 37 12.03 -15.98 4.45
C VAL A 37 10.56 -15.72 4.74
N ILE A 38 9.90 -15.00 3.83
CA ILE A 38 8.47 -14.71 3.91
C ILE A 38 7.67 -16.02 3.76
N PRO A 39 6.63 -16.25 4.60
CA PRO A 39 5.77 -17.43 4.47
C PRO A 39 5.13 -17.56 3.08
N GLN A 40 5.28 -18.72 2.46
CA GLN A 40 4.73 -18.99 1.11
C GLN A 40 3.34 -19.64 1.12
N ASP A 41 2.74 -19.83 2.28
CA ASP A 41 1.41 -20.44 2.47
C ASP A 41 0.26 -19.47 2.17
N GLY A 42 0.58 -18.26 1.69
CA GLY A 42 -0.39 -17.20 1.40
C GLY A 42 -0.63 -16.26 2.58
N THR A 43 0.00 -16.49 3.74
CA THR A 43 -0.04 -15.57 4.88
C THR A 43 1.10 -14.54 4.87
N GLY A 44 2.09 -14.74 4.00
CA GLY A 44 3.23 -13.85 3.86
C GLY A 44 2.88 -12.52 3.18
N GLU A 45 3.48 -11.45 3.69
CA GLU A 45 3.30 -10.08 3.21
C GLU A 45 4.66 -9.45 2.89
N ILE A 46 4.68 -8.56 1.89
CA ILE A 46 5.87 -7.78 1.54
C ILE A 46 5.80 -6.43 2.24
N GLN A 47 6.73 -6.19 3.15
CA GLN A 47 6.74 -4.97 3.96
C GLN A 47 7.27 -3.75 3.19
N TYR A 48 8.16 -3.98 2.22
CA TYR A 48 8.81 -2.94 1.45
C TYR A 48 8.19 -2.83 0.06
N THR A 49 7.41 -1.76 -0.16
CA THR A 49 6.75 -1.52 -1.44
C THR A 49 7.01 -0.12 -1.98
N ARG A 50 7.06 -0.01 -3.30
CA ARG A 50 7.22 1.26 -4.01
C ARG A 50 6.14 1.43 -5.07
N GLY A 51 5.56 2.63 -5.11
CA GLY A 51 4.62 3.02 -6.16
C GLY A 51 5.28 3.07 -7.54
N SER A 52 4.46 3.11 -8.59
CA SER A 52 4.95 3.29 -9.95
C SER A 52 5.39 4.73 -10.22
N VAL A 53 6.33 4.88 -11.17
CA VAL A 53 6.69 6.17 -11.76
C VAL A 53 6.03 6.28 -13.13
N ASP A 54 5.21 7.31 -13.34
CA ASP A 54 4.65 7.60 -14.66
C ASP A 54 5.69 8.30 -15.55
N LEU A 55 6.18 7.56 -16.56
CA LEU A 55 7.18 8.04 -17.51
C LEU A 55 6.68 9.24 -18.33
N LEU A 56 5.38 9.31 -18.65
CA LEU A 56 4.84 10.41 -19.44
C LEU A 56 4.83 11.70 -18.62
N THR A 57 4.40 11.61 -17.36
CA THR A 57 4.48 12.75 -16.43
C THR A 57 5.93 13.15 -16.15
N LEU A 58 6.84 12.19 -15.98
CA LEU A 58 8.27 12.50 -15.80
C LEU A 58 8.85 13.21 -17.03
N PHE A 59 8.50 12.76 -18.23
CA PHE A 59 8.91 13.41 -19.48
C PHE A 59 8.29 14.81 -19.62
N ALA A 60 7.01 14.97 -19.31
CA ALA A 60 6.34 16.26 -19.30
C ALA A 60 6.99 17.22 -18.29
N SER A 61 7.33 16.73 -17.09
CA SER A 61 8.05 17.49 -16.06
C SER A 61 9.47 17.86 -16.50
N PHE A 62 10.17 16.98 -17.21
CA PHE A 62 11.49 17.29 -17.75
C PHE A 62 11.41 18.34 -18.87
N ALA A 63 10.43 18.20 -19.77
CA ALA A 63 10.18 19.15 -20.85
C ALA A 63 9.70 20.52 -20.33
N SER A 64 8.90 20.55 -19.27
CA SER A 64 8.46 21.79 -18.61
C SER A 64 9.55 22.39 -17.73
N GLY A 65 10.44 21.56 -17.16
CA GLY A 65 11.55 21.95 -16.28
C GLY A 65 12.71 22.69 -16.95
N GLY A 66 12.69 22.85 -18.27
CA GLY A 66 13.53 23.82 -18.99
C GLY A 66 13.14 25.29 -18.74
N GLY A 67 12.00 25.56 -18.09
CA GLY A 67 11.56 26.89 -17.67
C GLY A 67 10.66 26.80 -16.43
N GLY A 68 11.23 27.07 -15.26
CA GLY A 68 10.61 26.87 -13.95
C GLY A 68 9.16 27.37 -13.82
N GLY A 69 8.29 26.50 -13.33
CA GLY A 69 6.89 26.79 -13.01
C GLY A 69 6.35 25.77 -12.03
N ASN A 70 6.39 26.13 -10.74
CA ASN A 70 5.98 25.31 -9.61
C ASN A 70 4.44 25.15 -9.57
N THR A 71 3.87 24.19 -10.31
CA THR A 71 2.46 23.82 -10.15
C THR A 71 2.32 22.73 -9.10
N SER A 72 2.19 23.16 -7.84
CA SER A 72 1.69 22.31 -6.75
C SER A 72 0.31 21.79 -7.14
N SER A 73 0.24 20.53 -7.56
CA SER A 73 -1.03 19.82 -7.68
C SER A 73 -1.42 19.38 -6.27
N ALA A 74 -2.30 20.16 -5.64
CA ALA A 74 -2.95 19.80 -4.39
C ALA A 74 -3.78 18.53 -4.63
N ALA A 75 -3.24 17.38 -4.24
CA ALA A 75 -4.03 16.16 -4.11
C ALA A 75 -5.03 16.37 -2.98
N SER A 76 -6.30 16.49 -3.34
CA SER A 76 -7.45 16.51 -2.44
C SER A 76 -7.40 15.28 -1.54
N ALA A 77 -7.25 15.52 -0.23
CA ALA A 77 -7.54 14.52 0.79
C ALA A 77 -9.05 14.18 0.75
N PRO A 78 -9.43 12.91 0.93
CA PRO A 78 -10.85 12.55 1.05
C PRO A 78 -11.46 13.23 2.29
N PRO A 79 -12.74 13.66 2.22
CA PRO A 79 -13.44 14.18 3.39
C PRO A 79 -13.59 13.07 4.45
N ALA A 80 -13.46 13.48 5.70
CA ALA A 80 -13.53 12.67 6.90
C ALA A 80 -14.74 11.72 6.90
N GLU A 81 -14.49 10.46 7.28
CA GLU A 81 -15.51 9.54 7.76
C GLU A 81 -16.05 10.08 9.09
N GLU A 82 -17.08 10.91 9.00
CA GLU A 82 -17.75 11.53 10.14
C GLU A 82 -19.23 11.14 10.10
N ASP A 83 -19.52 9.85 10.27
CA ASP A 83 -20.85 9.38 10.67
C ASP A 83 -20.78 7.95 11.25
N LEU A 84 -20.02 7.77 12.34
CA LEU A 84 -20.27 6.65 13.24
C LEU A 84 -21.50 7.03 14.07
N PRO A 85 -22.59 6.24 14.07
CA PRO A 85 -23.73 6.53 14.92
C PRO A 85 -23.27 6.53 16.39
N PRO A 86 -23.86 7.38 17.25
CA PRO A 86 -23.52 7.39 18.65
C PRO A 86 -23.72 5.99 19.23
N LEU A 87 -22.71 5.47 19.90
CA LEU A 87 -22.84 4.24 20.69
C LEU A 87 -23.92 4.50 21.73
N ASP A 88 -25.02 3.75 21.66
CA ASP A 88 -26.05 3.78 22.69
C ASP A 88 -25.39 3.52 24.05
N PRO A 89 -25.73 4.29 25.10
CA PRO A 89 -25.24 4.00 26.43
C PRO A 89 -25.63 2.58 26.78
N VAL A 90 -24.63 1.76 27.12
CA VAL A 90 -24.81 0.39 27.58
C VAL A 90 -25.79 0.45 28.76
N ASP A 91 -27.01 -0.07 28.57
CA ASP A 91 -27.99 -0.16 29.65
C ASP A 91 -27.33 -0.87 30.84
N ASP A 92 -27.25 -0.14 31.95
CA ASP A 92 -26.80 -0.61 33.26
C ASP A 92 -27.50 -1.95 33.54
N VAL A 93 -26.72 -3.04 33.58
CA VAL A 93 -27.22 -4.34 34.02
C VAL A 93 -27.73 -4.15 35.45
N PRO A 94 -29.04 -4.30 35.73
CA PRO A 94 -29.52 -4.12 37.09
C PRO A 94 -28.89 -5.19 37.98
N ALA A 95 -28.08 -4.74 38.92
CA ALA A 95 -27.81 -5.48 40.13
C ALA A 95 -29.14 -5.63 40.87
N ASP A 96 -29.70 -6.84 40.88
CA ASP A 96 -30.21 -7.52 42.07
C ASP A 96 -31.04 -8.75 41.66
N GLY A 97 -30.97 -9.81 42.46
CA GLY A 97 -31.82 -10.98 42.27
C GLY A 97 -31.29 -12.24 42.92
N ALA A 98 -31.20 -12.22 44.25
CA ALA A 98 -31.16 -13.43 45.06
C ALA A 98 -32.16 -14.49 44.55
N VAL A 99 -31.64 -15.69 44.26
CA VAL A 99 -32.40 -16.94 44.33
C VAL A 99 -31.49 -17.99 44.97
N GLU A 100 -32.11 -18.76 45.85
CA GLU A 100 -31.60 -19.53 46.99
C GLU A 100 -30.42 -20.48 46.77
#